data_AF-X1MXP1-F1
#
_entry.id   AF-X1MXP1-F1
#
_cell.length_a   1.000
_cell.length_b   1.000
_cell.length_c   1.000
_cell.angle_alpha   90.00
_cell.angle_beta   90.00
_cell.angle_gamma   90.00
#
_symmetry.space_group_name_H-M   'P 1'
#
loop_
_entity.id
_entity.type
_entity.pdbx_description
1 polymer ?
#
loop_
_entity_poly.entity_id
_entity_poly.type
_entity_poly.pdbx_seq_one_letter_code
_entity_poly.pdbx_strand_id
1 'polypeptide(L)'
;MIEGIKVKKIKQNFDKTKIDDLYEYIHQSFKNSDLKKRIKPAFRIGITVGSRGITNLNIIVRAIVSELKNIGASTFIIPAMGSHGGANSKGQKEILASYGITEETVGAPIISSMDAIKLGEVNKRIPVYFSKDALNADGIIALNRIKMHTDFKSKIIESGISKI
;
A
#
# COMPACT_ATOMS: atom_id res chain seq x y z
N MET A 1 21.91 30.39 -27.77
CA MET A 1 21.99 31.13 -26.48
C MET A 1 20.58 31.33 -25.99
N ILE A 2 20.23 30.80 -24.81
CA ILE A 2 18.94 31.11 -24.18
C ILE A 2 19.19 32.35 -23.30
N GLU A 3 19.16 33.53 -23.90
CA GLU A 3 19.16 34.79 -23.15
C GLU A 3 17.74 35.11 -22.66
N GLY A 4 17.59 35.43 -21.37
CA GLY A 4 16.36 36.03 -20.82
C GLY A 4 15.55 35.22 -19.81
N ILE A 5 15.99 34.05 -19.33
CA ILE A 5 15.27 33.35 -18.25
C ILE A 5 15.45 34.13 -16.94
N LYS A 6 14.38 34.79 -16.48
CA LYS A 6 14.30 35.40 -15.15
C LYS A 6 14.03 34.31 -14.11
N VAL A 7 15.03 34.01 -13.29
CA VAL A 7 14.90 33.06 -12.17
C VAL A 7 14.71 33.84 -10.87
N LYS A 8 13.82 33.38 -9.99
CA LYS A 8 13.64 33.94 -8.65
C LYS A 8 13.96 32.89 -7.60
N LYS A 9 14.74 33.26 -6.59
CA LYS A 9 15.04 32.37 -5.46
C LYS A 9 13.78 32.17 -4.63
N ILE A 10 13.34 30.92 -4.49
CA ILE A 10 12.28 30.52 -3.58
C ILE A 10 12.93 29.79 -2.41
N LYS A 11 12.53 30.14 -1.18
CA LYS A 11 12.87 29.36 0.02
C LYS A 11 11.59 28.69 0.50
N GLN A 12 11.60 27.36 0.52
CA GLN A 12 10.52 26.56 1.07
C GLN A 12 11.00 25.90 2.35
N ASN A 13 10.24 26.03 3.43
CA ASN A 13 10.46 25.28 4.66
C ASN A 13 9.49 24.09 4.66
N PHE A 14 10.02 22.88 4.70
CA PHE A 14 9.22 21.67 4.82
C PHE A 14 9.06 21.28 6.28
N ASP A 15 7.94 20.66 6.61
CA ASP A 15 7.79 19.94 7.85
C ASP A 15 8.87 18.87 7.95
N LYS A 16 9.55 18.82 9.09
CA LYS A 16 10.64 17.87 9.39
C LYS A 16 10.18 16.76 10.32
N THR A 17 8.91 16.71 10.67
CA THR A 17 8.30 15.63 11.44
C THR A 17 8.60 14.32 10.74
N LYS A 18 9.25 13.41 11.47
CA LYS A 18 9.68 12.11 10.98
C LYS A 18 9.57 11.09 12.09
N ILE A 19 9.55 9.83 11.68
CA ILE A 19 9.73 8.68 12.56
C ILE A 19 11.17 8.24 12.37
N ASP A 20 11.96 8.28 13.46
CA ASP A 20 13.37 7.91 13.41
C ASP A 20 13.57 6.38 13.34
N ASP A 21 12.79 5.64 14.12
CA ASP A 21 12.77 4.18 14.09
C ASP A 21 11.41 3.66 13.64
N LEU A 22 11.34 3.25 12.37
CA LEU A 22 10.13 2.69 11.77
C LEU A 22 9.78 1.32 12.32
N TYR A 23 10.76 0.48 12.68
CA TYR A 23 10.48 -0.84 13.22
C TYR A 23 9.84 -0.72 14.60
N GLU A 24 10.42 0.08 15.48
CA GLU A 24 9.89 0.32 16.82
C GLU A 24 8.51 0.98 16.75
N TYR A 25 8.32 1.98 15.88
CA TYR A 25 7.03 2.64 15.73
C TYR A 25 5.93 1.67 15.27
N ILE A 26 6.22 0.80 14.30
CA ILE A 26 5.27 -0.21 13.81
C ILE A 26 5.02 -1.26 14.90
N HIS A 27 6.06 -1.71 15.61
CA HIS A 27 5.92 -2.65 16.72
C HIS A 27 4.98 -2.11 17.81
N GLN A 28 5.20 -0.87 18.25
CA GLN A 28 4.34 -0.22 19.26
C GLN A 28 2.92 -0.01 18.72
N SER A 29 2.76 0.34 17.44
CA SER A 29 1.45 0.47 16.81
C SER A 29 0.68 -0.86 16.82
N PHE A 30 1.35 -1.99 16.50
CA PHE A 30 0.76 -3.32 16.60
C PHE A 30 0.44 -3.71 18.03
N LYS A 31 1.36 -3.46 18.97
CA LYS A 31 1.18 -3.75 20.40
C LYS A 31 -0.01 -3.00 21.00
N ASN A 32 -0.21 -1.75 20.61
CA ASN A 32 -1.29 -0.89 21.10
C ASN A 32 -2.62 -1.06 20.34
N SER A 33 -2.63 -1.85 19.27
CA SER A 33 -3.83 -2.19 18.51
C SER A 33 -4.56 -3.40 19.09
N ASP A 34 -5.79 -3.63 18.62
CA ASP A 34 -6.55 -4.85 18.89
C ASP A 34 -6.25 -5.98 17.89
N LEU A 35 -5.30 -5.80 16.97
CA LEU A 35 -5.02 -6.75 15.88
C LEU A 35 -4.67 -8.16 16.41
N LYS A 36 -3.94 -8.25 17.52
CA LYS A 36 -3.60 -9.54 18.17
C LYS A 36 -4.82 -10.31 18.68
N LYS A 37 -5.95 -9.63 18.90
CA LYS A 37 -7.23 -10.26 19.28
C LYS A 37 -8.07 -10.65 18.06
N ARG A 38 -7.85 -9.98 16.91
CA ARG A 38 -8.64 -10.15 15.68
C ARG A 38 -8.02 -11.13 14.70
N ILE A 39 -6.69 -11.17 14.62
CA ILE A 39 -5.92 -12.04 13.73
C ILE A 39 -5.57 -13.30 14.49
N LYS A 40 -6.06 -14.44 14.01
CA LYS A 40 -5.73 -15.76 14.59
C LYS A 40 -4.54 -16.38 13.87
N PRO A 41 -3.82 -17.31 14.51
CA PRO A 41 -2.82 -18.12 13.82
C PRO A 41 -3.39 -18.76 12.55
N ALA A 42 -2.54 -18.88 11.53
CA ALA A 42 -2.86 -19.35 10.18
C ALA A 42 -3.80 -18.47 9.35
N PHE A 43 -4.38 -17.38 9.90
CA PHE A 43 -5.16 -16.44 9.08
C PHE A 43 -4.33 -15.93 7.90
N ARG A 44 -4.93 -15.98 6.72
CA ARG A 44 -4.32 -15.51 5.48
C ARG A 44 -4.52 -14.01 5.36
N ILE A 45 -3.47 -13.22 5.64
CA ILE A 45 -3.54 -11.76 5.69
C ILE A 45 -2.80 -11.15 4.50
N GLY A 46 -3.51 -10.39 3.67
CA GLY A 46 -2.94 -9.66 2.54
C GLY A 46 -2.50 -8.26 2.92
N ILE A 47 -1.35 -7.79 2.44
CA ILE A 47 -0.91 -6.39 2.58
C ILE A 47 -0.93 -5.73 1.21
N THR A 48 -1.70 -4.66 1.06
CA THR A 48 -1.74 -3.90 -0.19
C THR A 48 -0.46 -3.09 -0.35
N VAL A 49 0.20 -3.16 -1.50
CA VAL A 49 1.40 -2.36 -1.76
C VAL A 49 1.23 -1.63 -3.08
N GLY A 50 1.20 -0.29 -3.00
CA GLY A 50 0.93 0.60 -4.12
C GLY A 50 2.14 1.40 -4.61
N SER A 51 2.05 1.96 -5.81
CA SER A 51 3.04 2.84 -6.46
C SER A 51 2.85 4.32 -6.09
N ARG A 52 2.63 4.63 -4.81
CA ARG A 52 2.18 5.97 -4.34
C ARG A 52 3.29 6.84 -3.73
N GLY A 53 4.56 6.46 -3.90
CA GLY A 53 5.72 7.21 -3.42
C GLY A 53 5.73 7.35 -1.89
N ILE A 54 5.62 6.21 -1.20
CA ILE A 54 5.83 6.12 0.26
C ILE A 54 7.33 5.96 0.50
N THR A 55 7.92 6.87 1.26
CA THR A 55 9.32 6.78 1.67
C THR A 55 9.51 5.55 2.58
N ASN A 56 10.60 4.80 2.40
CA ASN A 56 10.93 3.60 3.18
C ASN A 56 9.88 2.47 3.08
N LEU A 57 9.17 2.38 1.95
CA LEU A 57 8.09 1.40 1.75
C LEU A 57 8.55 -0.04 2.01
N ASN A 58 9.75 -0.42 1.56
CA ASN A 58 10.33 -1.75 1.82
C ASN A 58 10.49 -2.04 3.32
N ILE A 59 10.99 -1.08 4.11
CA ILE A 59 11.16 -1.21 5.56
C ILE A 59 9.79 -1.35 6.23
N ILE A 60 8.83 -0.51 5.85
CA ILE A 60 7.47 -0.54 6.39
C ILE A 60 6.81 -1.89 6.12
N VAL A 61 6.86 -2.37 4.88
CA VAL A 61 6.26 -3.66 4.50
C VAL A 61 6.93 -4.81 5.27
N ARG A 62 8.27 -4.82 5.35
CA ARG A 62 9.02 -5.86 6.09
C ARG A 62 8.67 -5.87 7.58
N ALA A 63 8.53 -4.70 8.20
CA ALA A 63 8.13 -4.58 9.60
C ALA A 63 6.70 -5.13 9.83
N ILE A 64 5.74 -4.77 8.96
CA ILE A 64 4.36 -5.29 9.03
C ILE A 64 4.34 -6.82 8.85
N VAL A 65 5.10 -7.35 7.88
CA VAL A 65 5.22 -8.80 7.66
C VAL A 65 5.78 -9.49 8.91
N SER A 66 6.79 -8.90 9.56
CA SER A 66 7.39 -9.46 10.77
C SER A 66 6.40 -9.52 11.93
N GLU A 67 5.63 -8.45 12.16
CA GLU A 67 4.58 -8.40 13.19
C GLU A 67 3.48 -9.43 12.94
N LEU A 68 3.01 -9.57 11.70
CA LEU A 68 1.99 -10.57 11.36
C LEU A 68 2.50 -12.01 11.52
N LYS A 69 3.75 -12.28 11.15
CA LYS A 69 4.39 -13.58 11.38
C LYS A 69 4.52 -13.90 12.87
N ASN A 70 4.82 -12.91 13.71
CA ASN A 70 4.89 -13.08 15.17
C ASN A 70 3.52 -13.44 15.78
N ILE A 71 2.41 -13.07 15.11
CA ILE A 71 1.04 -13.47 15.47
C ILE A 71 0.68 -14.87 14.89
N GLY A 72 1.53 -15.43 14.03
CA GLY A 72 1.32 -16.72 13.37
C GLY A 72 0.46 -16.65 12.11
N ALA A 73 0.26 -15.45 11.53
CA ALA A 73 -0.54 -15.28 10.32
C ALA A 73 0.23 -15.69 9.05
N SER A 74 -0.49 -16.22 8.06
CA SER A 74 0.02 -16.50 6.71
C SER A 74 -0.06 -15.23 5.86
N THR A 75 1.04 -14.50 5.81
CA THR A 75 1.07 -13.15 5.22
C THR A 75 1.49 -13.18 3.74
N PHE A 76 0.87 -12.34 2.91
CA PHE A 76 1.25 -12.17 1.51
C PHE A 76 1.08 -10.71 1.04
N ILE A 77 1.78 -10.35 -0.02
CA ILE A 77 1.72 -9.01 -0.63
C ILE A 77 0.76 -9.02 -1.81
N ILE A 78 -0.10 -8.01 -1.87
CA ILE A 78 -1.02 -7.73 -2.97
C ILE A 78 -0.57 -6.43 -3.65
N PRO A 79 -0.09 -6.45 -4.89
CA PRO A 79 0.17 -5.21 -5.62
C PRO A 79 -1.16 -4.48 -5.89
N ALA A 80 -1.37 -3.35 -5.21
CA ALA A 80 -2.59 -2.55 -5.31
C ALA A 80 -2.30 -1.30 -6.16
N MET A 81 -2.12 -1.51 -7.48
CA MET A 81 -1.62 -0.45 -8.37
C MET A 81 -2.50 -0.18 -9.60
N GLY A 82 -3.59 -0.93 -9.78
CA GLY A 82 -4.47 -0.80 -10.94
C GLY A 82 -3.71 -0.98 -12.25
N SER A 83 -3.72 0.04 -13.10
CA SER A 83 -3.13 0.01 -14.44
C SER A 83 -1.60 0.10 -14.48
N HIS A 84 -0.94 0.44 -13.37
CA HIS A 84 0.52 0.49 -13.32
C HIS A 84 1.13 -0.89 -13.64
N GLY A 85 2.32 -0.88 -14.25
CA GLY A 85 2.98 -2.12 -14.67
C GLY A 85 2.29 -2.77 -15.86
N GLY A 86 1.57 -2.00 -16.67
CA GLY A 86 0.83 -2.50 -17.82
C GLY A 86 -0.35 -3.40 -17.45
N ALA A 87 -0.93 -3.21 -16.26
CA ALA A 87 -2.08 -3.97 -15.75
C ALA A 87 -1.89 -5.50 -15.83
N ASN A 88 -0.66 -5.98 -15.60
CA ASN A 88 -0.35 -7.41 -15.60
C ASN A 88 0.57 -7.79 -14.45
N SER A 89 0.52 -9.08 -14.10
CA SER A 89 1.27 -9.67 -12.99
C SER A 89 2.78 -9.38 -13.05
N LYS A 90 3.40 -9.57 -14.22
CA LYS A 90 4.85 -9.38 -14.41
C LYS A 90 5.26 -7.93 -14.18
N GLY A 91 4.61 -6.99 -14.85
CA GLY A 91 4.98 -5.58 -14.75
C GLY A 91 4.70 -4.99 -13.37
N GLN A 92 3.67 -5.45 -12.65
CA GLN A 92 3.46 -5.04 -11.26
C GLN A 92 4.55 -5.57 -10.33
N LYS A 93 5.01 -6.82 -10.51
CA LYS A 93 6.16 -7.36 -9.77
C LYS A 93 7.45 -6.58 -10.07
N GLU A 94 7.69 -6.20 -11.32
CA GLU A 94 8.84 -5.38 -11.72
C GLU A 94 8.83 -4.00 -11.04
N ILE A 95 7.66 -3.36 -10.96
CA ILE A 95 7.51 -2.08 -10.23
C ILE A 95 7.81 -2.27 -8.74
N LEU A 96 7.27 -3.31 -8.10
CA LEU A 96 7.57 -3.60 -6.70
C LEU A 96 9.07 -3.83 -6.47
N ALA A 97 9.71 -4.60 -7.35
CA ALA A 97 11.15 -4.85 -7.28
C ALA A 97 11.95 -3.54 -7.38
N SER A 98 11.53 -2.60 -8.23
CA SER A 98 12.15 -1.27 -8.33
C SER A 98 12.04 -0.44 -7.04
N TYR A 99 11.11 -0.77 -6.15
CA TYR A 99 10.96 -0.17 -4.81
C TYR A 99 11.67 -0.96 -3.71
N GLY A 100 12.46 -1.98 -4.08
CA GLY A 100 13.12 -2.88 -3.14
C GLY A 100 12.16 -3.85 -2.47
N ILE A 101 11.04 -4.19 -3.11
CA ILE A 101 10.02 -5.10 -2.60
C ILE A 101 10.02 -6.36 -3.47
N THR A 102 10.66 -7.39 -2.93
CA THR A 102 10.76 -8.75 -3.48
C THR A 102 10.39 -9.74 -2.39
N GLU A 103 10.02 -10.96 -2.75
CA GLU A 103 9.65 -11.98 -1.76
C GLU A 103 10.77 -12.24 -0.74
N GLU A 104 12.03 -12.19 -1.19
CA GLU A 104 13.21 -12.30 -0.35
C GLU A 104 13.36 -11.12 0.62
N THR A 105 13.26 -9.88 0.12
CA THR A 105 13.51 -8.68 0.92
C THR A 105 12.44 -8.45 1.99
N VAL A 106 11.18 -8.76 1.70
CA VAL A 106 10.08 -8.61 2.67
C VAL A 106 9.72 -9.91 3.39
N GLY A 107 10.21 -11.05 2.91
CA GLY A 107 9.97 -12.36 3.50
C GLY A 107 8.55 -12.88 3.32
N ALA A 108 7.79 -12.43 2.32
CA ALA A 108 6.41 -12.86 2.08
C ALA A 108 6.16 -13.00 0.56
N PRO A 109 5.33 -13.97 0.14
CA PRO A 109 5.00 -14.16 -1.28
C PRO A 109 4.28 -12.95 -1.87
N ILE A 110 4.55 -12.64 -3.13
CA ILE A 110 3.86 -11.60 -3.89
C ILE A 110 2.82 -12.26 -4.80
N ILE A 111 1.55 -12.08 -4.45
CA ILE A 111 0.42 -12.60 -5.19
C ILE A 111 -0.15 -11.48 -6.07
N SER A 112 0.20 -11.53 -7.35
CA SER A 112 -0.09 -10.49 -8.34
C SER A 112 -1.05 -10.98 -9.43
N SER A 113 -1.94 -11.92 -9.11
CA SER A 113 -2.98 -12.34 -10.07
C SER A 113 -3.84 -11.14 -10.46
N MET A 114 -4.20 -11.06 -11.74
CA MET A 114 -5.14 -10.04 -12.24
C MET A 114 -6.59 -10.52 -12.17
N ASP A 115 -6.82 -11.70 -11.60
CA ASP A 115 -8.16 -12.27 -11.47
C ASP A 115 -9.04 -11.42 -10.55
N ALA A 116 -10.17 -11.00 -11.11
CA ALA A 116 -11.17 -10.22 -10.41
C ALA A 116 -12.53 -10.91 -10.45
N ILE A 117 -13.36 -10.59 -9.46
CA ILE A 117 -14.76 -10.99 -9.38
C ILE A 117 -15.63 -9.73 -9.30
N LYS A 118 -16.77 -9.73 -9.99
CA LYS A 118 -17.77 -8.67 -9.90
C LYS A 118 -18.52 -8.82 -8.58
N LEU A 119 -18.37 -7.85 -7.67
CA LEU A 119 -19.07 -7.82 -6.39
C LEU A 119 -20.50 -7.27 -6.50
N GLY A 120 -20.73 -6.39 -7.47
CA GLY A 120 -22.02 -5.72 -7.64
C GLY A 120 -21.92 -4.52 -8.58
N GLU A 121 -22.85 -3.58 -8.41
CA GLU A 121 -22.93 -2.37 -9.22
C GLU A 121 -23.30 -1.15 -8.37
N VAL A 122 -22.61 -0.03 -8.60
CA VAL A 122 -23.01 1.27 -8.04
C VAL A 122 -24.14 1.83 -8.89
N ASN A 123 -25.25 2.20 -8.25
CA ASN A 123 -26.45 2.78 -8.87
C ASN A 123 -26.98 1.97 -10.07
N LYS A 124 -26.78 0.64 -10.07
CA LYS A 124 -27.14 -0.27 -11.18
C LYS A 124 -26.51 0.10 -12.53
N ARG A 125 -25.33 0.73 -12.52
CA ARG A 125 -24.66 1.24 -13.73
C ARG A 125 -23.17 0.94 -13.79
N ILE A 126 -22.44 1.10 -12.70
CA ILE A 126 -20.99 0.97 -12.69
C ILE A 126 -20.62 -0.34 -11.99
N PRO A 127 -20.07 -1.34 -12.70
CA PRO A 127 -19.70 -2.59 -12.08
C PRO A 127 -18.52 -2.40 -11.12
N VAL A 128 -18.61 -3.04 -9.95
CA VAL A 128 -17.55 -3.05 -8.95
C VAL A 128 -16.85 -4.40 -9.02
N TYR A 129 -15.56 -4.37 -9.35
CA TYR A 129 -14.70 -5.54 -9.37
C TYR A 129 -13.75 -5.52 -8.18
N PHE A 130 -13.40 -6.70 -7.68
CA PHE A 130 -12.46 -6.87 -6.59
C PHE A 130 -11.52 -8.06 -6.86
N SER A 131 -10.28 -7.98 -6.36
CA SER A 131 -9.31 -9.07 -6.52
C SER A 131 -9.83 -10.35 -5.86
N LYS A 132 -9.77 -11.47 -6.58
CA LYS A 132 -10.16 -12.77 -6.02
C LYS A 132 -9.26 -13.18 -4.87
N ASP A 133 -7.95 -12.96 -4.99
CA ASP A 133 -6.98 -13.28 -3.93
C ASP A 133 -7.22 -12.46 -2.67
N ALA A 134 -7.55 -11.18 -2.82
CA ALA A 134 -7.89 -10.31 -1.72
C ALA A 134 -9.22 -10.73 -1.06
N LEU A 135 -10.21 -11.13 -1.85
CA LEU A 135 -11.51 -11.59 -1.35
C LEU A 135 -11.41 -12.91 -0.55
N ASN A 136 -10.50 -13.79 -0.96
CA ASN A 136 -10.26 -15.09 -0.33
C ASN A 136 -9.32 -15.01 0.89
N ALA A 137 -8.89 -13.81 1.29
CA ALA A 137 -8.10 -13.59 2.49
C ALA A 137 -9.00 -13.48 3.73
N ASP A 138 -8.47 -13.89 4.90
CA ASP A 138 -9.15 -13.67 6.19
C ASP A 138 -9.09 -12.20 6.63
N GLY A 139 -8.19 -11.41 6.02
CA GLY A 139 -8.10 -9.98 6.25
C GLY A 139 -7.11 -9.29 5.30
N ILE A 140 -7.27 -7.98 5.16
CA ILE A 140 -6.40 -7.13 4.35
C ILE A 140 -5.90 -5.97 5.21
N ILE A 141 -4.59 -5.76 5.23
CA ILE A 141 -3.97 -4.52 5.71
C ILE A 141 -3.85 -3.56 4.53
N ALA A 142 -4.66 -2.51 4.62
CA ALA A 142 -4.68 -1.34 3.78
C ALA A 142 -3.47 -0.43 4.05
N LEU A 143 -2.35 -0.66 3.37
CA LEU A 143 -1.17 0.20 3.45
C LEU A 143 -1.22 1.27 2.34
N ASN A 144 -1.42 2.53 2.74
CA ASN A 144 -1.57 3.66 1.83
C ASN A 144 -0.90 4.94 2.33
N ARG A 145 -0.77 5.91 1.43
CA ARG A 145 -0.31 7.27 1.73
C ARG A 145 -1.50 8.22 1.80
N ILE A 146 -1.65 8.93 2.92
CA ILE A 146 -2.64 9.99 3.07
C ILE A 146 -2.05 11.30 2.53
N LYS A 147 -2.63 11.80 1.45
CA LYS A 147 -2.30 13.10 0.82
C LYS A 147 -3.48 13.62 0.00
N MET A 148 -3.54 14.93 -0.21
CA MET A 148 -4.52 15.53 -1.12
C MET A 148 -4.49 14.88 -2.52
N HIS A 149 -5.66 14.77 -3.15
CA HIS A 149 -5.76 14.31 -4.52
C HIS A 149 -5.15 15.35 -5.47
N THR A 150 -4.52 14.90 -6.56
CA THR A 150 -3.90 15.80 -7.55
C THR A 150 -4.94 16.41 -8.49
N ASP A 151 -5.96 15.63 -8.82
CA ASP A 151 -6.83 15.95 -9.96
C ASP A 151 -8.22 16.48 -9.57
N PHE A 152 -8.61 16.39 -8.29
CA PHE A 152 -9.91 16.90 -7.85
C PHE A 152 -9.86 17.36 -6.40
N LYS A 153 -10.86 18.18 -6.04
CA LYS A 153 -11.14 18.57 -4.67
C LYS A 153 -12.52 18.09 -4.26
N SER A 154 -12.63 17.58 -3.04
CA SER A 154 -13.87 17.04 -2.48
C SER A 154 -14.03 17.49 -1.03
N LYS A 155 -15.24 17.91 -0.67
CA LYS A 155 -15.58 18.25 0.72
C LYS A 155 -15.77 17.01 1.61
N ILE A 156 -15.90 15.83 0.98
CA ILE A 156 -16.26 14.58 1.68
C ILE A 156 -15.01 13.70 1.83
N ILE A 157 -14.40 13.27 0.71
CA ILE A 157 -13.24 12.37 0.71
C ILE A 157 -12.30 12.71 -0.45
N GLU A 158 -11.01 12.89 -0.15
CA GLU A 158 -9.94 13.11 -1.14
C GLU A 158 -8.78 12.10 -1.01
N SER A 159 -8.75 11.34 0.09
CA SER A 159 -7.62 10.49 0.48
C SER A 159 -8.02 9.44 1.51
N GLY A 160 -7.03 8.79 2.12
CA GLY A 160 -7.26 7.79 3.16
C GLY A 160 -7.63 6.44 2.57
N ILE A 161 -8.42 5.67 3.31
CA ILE A 161 -8.75 4.28 2.98
C ILE A 161 -9.51 4.14 1.65
N SER A 162 -10.24 5.18 1.25
CA SER A 162 -10.93 5.21 -0.04
C SER A 162 -9.98 5.36 -1.25
N LYS A 163 -8.68 5.51 -1.00
CA LYS A 163 -7.63 5.65 -2.01
C LYS A 163 -6.48 4.66 -1.75
N ILE A 164 -6.81 3.38 -1.83
CA ILE A 164 -5.86 2.26 -1.88
C ILE A 164 -5.75 1.80 -3.31
#